data_AF-I7LGG3-F1
#
_entry.id   AF-I7LGG3-F1
#
_cell.length_a   1.000
_cell.length_b   1.000
_cell.length_c   1.000
_cell.angle_alpha   90.00
_cell.angle_beta   90.00
_cell.angle_gamma   90.00
#
_symmetry.space_group_name_H-M   'P 1'
#
loop_
_entity.id
_entity.type
_entity.pdbx_description
1 polymer ?
#
loop_
_entity_poly.entity_id
_entity_poly.type
_entity_poly.pdbx_seq_one_letter_code
_entity_poly.pdbx_strand_id
1 'polypeptide(L)' 'MDYEMKMMDREIYGREIGEKIANRAGVKKLIIAMMEISTDDRIIFNAAKRQYGEYFSDDELKQFIAEAKNDSLQEA' A
#
# COMPACT_ATOMS: atom_id res chain seq x y z
N MET A 1 9.39 -34.14 11.00
CA MET A 1 8.35 -33.19 11.41
C MET A 1 8.86 -31.75 11.46
N ASP A 2 10.09 -31.47 11.91
CA ASP A 2 10.69 -30.11 11.91
C ASP A 2 10.92 -29.46 10.53
N TYR A 3 11.25 -30.26 9.51
CA TYR A 3 11.55 -29.74 8.17
C TYR A 3 10.31 -29.27 7.41
N GLU A 4 9.19 -30.00 7.53
CA GLU A 4 7.94 -29.64 6.85
C GLU A 4 7.30 -28.39 7.48
N MET A 5 7.39 -28.22 8.81
CA MET A 5 6.99 -26.99 9.50
C MET A 5 7.78 -25.77 9.03
N LYS A 6 9.12 -25.89 8.94
CA LYS A 6 9.98 -24.80 8.45
C LYS A 6 9.69 -24.41 7.00
N MET A 7 9.22 -25.35 6.18
CA MET A 7 8.85 -25.09 4.79
C MET A 7 7.49 -24.39 4.72
N MET A 8 6.50 -24.83 5.52
CA MET A 8 5.21 -24.14 5.65
C MET A 8 5.35 -22.70 6.15
N ASP A 9 6.16 -22.45 7.19
CA ASP A 9 6.42 -21.09 7.69
C ASP A 9 7.03 -20.19 6.60
N ARG A 10 7.92 -20.75 5.77
CA ARG A 10 8.57 -20.01 4.68
C ARG A 10 7.62 -19.69 3.53
N GLU A 11 6.71 -20.60 3.21
CA GLU A 11 5.67 -20.39 2.20
C GLU A 11 4.60 -19.39 2.67
N ILE A 12 4.18 -19.46 3.93
CA ILE A 12 3.26 -18.50 4.55
C ILE A 12 3.89 -17.10 4.55
N TYR A 13 5.14 -17.00 4.99
CA TYR A 13 5.89 -15.75 4.99
C TYR A 13 6.08 -15.17 3.59
N GLY A 14 6.41 -16.02 2.60
CA GLY A 14 6.53 -15.61 1.20
C GLY A 14 5.20 -15.12 0.61
N ARG A 15 4.09 -15.75 0.98
CA ARG A 15 2.74 -15.35 0.55
C ARG A 15 2.30 -14.03 1.18
N GLU A 16 2.53 -13.84 2.48
CA GLU A 16 2.26 -12.56 3.15
C GLU A 16 3.10 -11.41 2.57
N ILE A 17 4.38 -11.65 2.27
CA ILE A 17 5.22 -10.66 1.61
C ILE A 17 4.71 -10.35 0.20
N GLY A 18 4.34 -11.39 -0.56
CA GLY A 18 3.77 -11.22 -1.91
C GLY A 18 2.48 -10.40 -1.91
N GLU A 19 1.56 -10.69 -0.99
CA GLU A 19 0.32 -9.92 -0.81
C GLU A 19 0.60 -8.48 -0.40
N LYS A 20 1.51 -8.25 0.56
CA LYS A 20 1.89 -6.88 0.96
C LYS A 20 2.51 -6.08 -0.18
N ILE A 21 3.35 -6.70 -1.02
CA ILE A 21 3.95 -6.04 -2.19
C ILE A 21 2.88 -5.70 -3.24
N ALA A 22 1.97 -6.64 -3.54
CA ALA A 22 0.87 -6.42 -4.47
C ALA A 22 -0.06 -5.30 -3.96
N ASN A 23 -0.38 -5.32 -2.67
CA ASN A 23 -1.22 -4.32 -2.02
C ASN A 23 -0.55 -2.94 -2.01
N ARG A 24 0.77 -2.85 -1.82
CA ARG A 24 1.51 -1.57 -1.86
C ARG A 24 1.45 -0.92 -3.25
N ALA A 25 1.62 -1.71 -4.32
CA ALA A 25 1.49 -1.22 -5.69
C ALA A 25 0.04 -0.78 -5.99
N GLY A 26 -0.95 -1.51 -5.46
CA GLY A 26 -2.37 -1.16 -5.56
C GLY A 26 -2.73 0.15 -4.86
N VAL A 27 -2.22 0.37 -3.64
CA VAL A 27 -2.41 1.61 -2.88
C VAL A 27 -1.83 2.80 -3.63
N LYS A 28 -0.59 2.70 -4.13
CA LYS A 28 0.04 3.79 -4.90
C LYS A 28 -0.77 4.16 -6.14
N LYS A 29 -1.24 3.17 -6.92
CA LYS A 29 -2.09 3.43 -8.09
C LYS A 29 -3.40 4.13 -7.72
N LEU A 30 -4.05 3.68 -6.63
CA LEU A 30 -5.27 4.32 -6.14
C LEU A 30 -5.01 5.78 -5.74
N ILE A 31 -3.92 6.04 -5.01
CA ILE A 31 -3.55 7.39 -4.57
C ILE A 31 -3.29 8.30 -5.77
N ILE A 32 -2.53 7.84 -6.78
CA ILE A 32 -2.27 8.62 -8.00
C ILE A 32 -3.58 8.95 -8.72
N ALA A 33 -4.45 7.96 -8.93
CA ALA A 33 -5.75 8.19 -9.57
C ALA A 33 -6.64 9.16 -8.77
N MET A 34 -6.60 9.08 -7.44
CA MET A 34 -7.33 10.02 -6.57
C MET A 34 -6.75 11.42 -6.62
N MET A 35 -5.43 11.56 -6.78
CA MET A 35 -4.75 12.85 -6.95
C MET A 35 -5.07 13.52 -8.28
N GLU A 36 -5.32 12.76 -9.35
CA GLU A 36 -5.80 13.31 -10.63
C GLU A 36 -7.22 13.90 -10.51
N ILE A 37 -8.02 13.39 -9.58
CA ILE A 37 -9.42 13.80 -9.37
C ILE A 37 -9.54 14.89 -8.29
N SER A 38 -8.66 14.88 -7.29
CA SER A 38 -8.75 15.75 -6.12
C SER A 38 -7.37 16.07 -5.55
N THR A 39 -7.16 17.33 -5.17
CA THR A 39 -5.94 17.77 -4.45
C THR A 39 -6.09 17.73 -2.92
N ASP A 40 -7.29 17.40 -2.41
CA ASP A 40 -7.56 17.27 -0.98
C ASP A 40 -7.07 15.94 -0.42
N ASP A 41 -6.05 16.01 0.45
CA ASP A 41 -5.43 14.84 1.10
C ASP A 41 -6.38 14.06 1.97
N ARG A 42 -7.42 14.70 2.54
CA ARG A 42 -8.42 14.01 3.36
C ARG A 42 -9.28 13.12 2.48
N ILE A 43 -9.62 13.56 1.28
CA ILE A 43 -10.39 12.78 0.32
C ILE A 43 -9.56 11.58 -0.17
N ILE A 44 -8.31 11.82 -0.55
CA ILE A 44 -7.37 10.77 -0.99
C ILE A 44 -7.14 9.75 0.13
N PHE A 45 -6.88 10.22 1.35
CA PHE A 45 -6.68 9.38 2.53
C PHE A 45 -7.91 8.55 2.88
N ASN A 46 -9.11 9.14 2.89
CA ASN A 46 -10.33 8.40 3.19
C ASN A 46 -10.61 7.31 2.15
N ALA A 47 -10.32 7.56 0.86
CA ALA A 47 -10.44 6.55 -0.19
C ALA A 47 -9.44 5.41 0.00
N ALA A 48 -8.16 5.75 0.25
CA ALA A 48 -7.11 4.76 0.51
C ALA A 48 -7.42 3.94 1.77
N LYS A 49 -7.87 4.57 2.86
CA LYS A 49 -8.27 3.92 4.11
C LYS A 49 -9.48 3.00 3.94
N ARG A 50 -10.48 3.41 3.15
CA ARG A 50 -11.66 2.58 2.88
C ARG A 50 -11.30 1.29 2.15
N GLN A 51 -10.32 1.32 1.25
CA GLN A 51 -9.97 0.19 0.41
C GLN A 51 -8.81 -0.66 0.95
N TYR A 52 -7.92 -0.05 1.73
CA TYR A 52 -6.67 -0.68 2.17
C TYR A 52 -6.39 -0.53 3.67
N GLY A 53 -7.31 0.04 4.46
CA GLY A 53 -7.15 0.19 5.92
C GLY A 53 -7.10 -1.13 6.68
N GLU A 54 -7.50 -2.25 6.07
CA GLU A 54 -7.32 -3.60 6.63
C GLU A 54 -5.89 -4.13 6.44
N TYR A 55 -5.12 -3.56 5.51
CA TYR A 55 -3.78 -4.01 5.14
C TYR A 55 -2.66 -3.05 5.57
N PHE A 56 -2.98 -1.76 5.74
CA PHE A 56 -2.01 -0.71 6.09
C PHE A 56 -2.58 0.21 7.16
N SER A 57 -1.68 0.67 8.03
CA SER A 57 -1.99 1.62 9.10
C SER A 57 -2.26 3.02 8.53
N ASP A 58 -2.95 3.86 9.30
CA ASP A 58 -3.21 5.26 8.92
C ASP A 58 -1.92 6.02 8.60
N ASP A 59 -0.83 5.81 9.35
CA ASP A 59 0.47 6.45 9.08
C ASP A 59 1.13 5.94 7.78
N GLU A 60 1.01 4.65 7.48
CA GLU A 60 1.52 4.06 6.23
C GLU A 60 0.78 4.63 5.02
N LEU A 61 -0.55 4.74 5.10
CA LEU A 61 -1.38 5.33 4.05
C LEU A 61 -1.03 6.80 3.82
N LYS A 62 -0.81 7.58 4.89
CA LYS A 62 -0.34 8.97 4.78
C LYS A 62 1.05 9.06 4.14
N GLN A 63 1.95 8.15 4.50
CA GLN A 63 3.28 8.08 3.89
C GLN A 63 3.18 7.78 2.39
N PHE A 64 2.31 6.87 1.95
CA PHE A 64 2.12 6.60 0.53
C PHE A 64 1.56 7.80 -0.24
N ILE A 65 0.72 8.64 0.38
CA ILE A 65 0.24 9.89 -0.21
C ILE A 65 1.38 10.89 -0.34
N ALA A 66 2.21 11.05 0.69
CA ALA A 66 3.37 11.92 0.67
C ALA A 66 4.40 11.48 -0.38
N GLU A 67 4.67 10.17 -0.49
CA GLU A 67 5.54 9.57 -1.52
C GLU A 67 4.99 9.87 -2.92
N ALA A 68 3.70 9.62 -3.17
CA ALA A 68 3.08 9.86 -4.48
C ALA A 68 3.10 11.34 -4.90
N LYS A 69 2.93 12.26 -3.95
CA LYS A 69 3.09 13.71 -4.19
C LYS A 69 4.51 14.10 -4.53
N ASN A 70 5.48 13.56 -3.82
CA ASN A 70 6.88 13.88 -4.07
C ASN A 70 7.36 13.32 -5.41
N ASP A 71 6.95 12.08 -5.76
CA ASP A 71 7.22 11.47 -7.06
C ASP A 71 6.58 12.31 -8.20
N SER A 72 5.32 12.75 -8.02
CA SER A 72 4.64 13.63 -8.98
C SER A 72 5.30 15.00 -9.16
N LEU A 73 6.09 15.48 -8.19
CA LEU A 73 6.82 16.75 -8.26
C LEU A 73 8.20 16.61 -8.91
N GLN A 74 8.78 15.41 -8.94
CA GLN A 74 10.09 15.17 -9.55
C GLN A 74 10.02 14.89 -11.07
N GLU A 75 8.83 14.63 -11.61
CA GLU A 75 8.60 14.47 -13.06
C GLU A 75 8.09 15.75 -13.77
N ALA A 76 8.00 16.89 -13.07
CA ALA A 76 7.53 18.18 -13.61
C ALA A 76 8.64 19.17 -13.99
#